data_AF-A0A090ZBG0-F1
#
_entry.id   AF-A0A090ZBG0-F1
#
_cell.length_a   1.000
_cell.length_b   1.000
_cell.length_c   1.000
_cell.angle_alpha   90.00
_cell.angle_beta   90.00
_cell.angle_gamma   90.00
#
_symmetry.space_group_name_H-M   'P 1'
#
loop_
_entity.id
_entity.type
_entity.pdbx_description
1 polymer ?
#
loop_
_entity_poly.entity_id
_entity_poly.type
_entity_poly.pdbx_seq_one_letter_code
_entity_poly.pdbx_strand_id
1 'polypeptide(L)'
;MKTLTSIIILTYNQLEYTKQCIDSIRKYTEPGTYELIVIDNKSTDGTPGWLSQQHDILAVLNDRNEGFPKGCNQGITLAKGENVLLLNNDVVVTPRWLELLVESLYSDERIAAVGPVTNSMSNFQQIDVPYQTIEEMFVFADQFNRSMLNTPEFQEAHEYRLRLMGYCLLIKRKVIDQIGLLDERFTPGNFEDDDYSFRMIEAGYHLVLCKNVFIHHYGSVSFGAKNEKYMALMNSNKQKFVEKWGFEPGRSSLIRNDIIHILSPFDRNAVIRVLEIGCLCGGTLMGIKGKFKNAELHGIEENKAAAAMASNFASVKTANIEESIPDYPANYFDYIILADTLEHLQDPWEVVKNLSGLLKPRGKIVASIPNFMHYCILREVLYGRGIYKEPGVVDRSQLRLFTQKDIKAMFTNAGFLNLRLYGETGSINDLDQQFVDELVKLAGPSLREQYETQKYLVEANSSNFDNYITDIVERLSLDMENEEDLLKLLDSVCDGNLTNEHLIRIINSLSCNRIEYANKLAIFFYNNGLFNMVIPLLQYAIQLDSNDENSLYNLGYILFKANEYELALHYLDQIQNKDEDICQLMDEIRQGSGGLA
;
A
#
# COMPACT_ATOMS: atom_id res chain seq x y z
N MET A 1 -12.93 -11.82 -29.94
CA MET A 1 -14.34 -11.88 -30.40
C MET A 1 -15.10 -10.81 -29.64
N LYS A 2 -15.95 -10.01 -30.30
CA LYS A 2 -16.78 -9.03 -29.58
C LYS A 2 -17.89 -9.80 -28.85
N THR A 3 -17.75 -9.94 -27.53
CA THR A 3 -18.70 -10.63 -26.65
C THR A 3 -19.85 -9.68 -26.31
N LEU A 4 -21.11 -10.13 -26.43
CA LEU A 4 -22.28 -9.33 -26.08
C LEU A 4 -22.30 -9.02 -24.58
N THR A 5 -22.52 -7.76 -24.21
CA THR A 5 -22.68 -7.33 -22.80
C THR A 5 -24.13 -6.94 -22.51
N SER A 6 -24.76 -7.57 -21.53
CA SER A 6 -26.08 -7.14 -21.04
C SER A 6 -25.90 -6.06 -19.98
N ILE A 7 -26.31 -4.83 -20.30
CA ILE A 7 -26.26 -3.71 -19.38
C ILE A 7 -27.60 -3.62 -18.65
N ILE A 8 -27.56 -3.83 -17.34
CA ILE A 8 -28.71 -3.84 -16.44
C ILE A 8 -28.71 -2.55 -15.64
N ILE A 9 -29.78 -1.78 -15.78
CA ILE A 9 -29.98 -0.53 -15.07
C ILE A 9 -31.25 -0.67 -14.22
N LEU A 10 -31.10 -0.51 -12.91
CA LEU A 10 -32.23 -0.37 -12.00
C LEU A 10 -32.54 1.11 -11.81
N THR A 11 -33.81 1.48 -11.87
CA THR A 11 -34.24 2.88 -11.68
C THR A 11 -35.42 3.00 -10.72
N TYR A 12 -35.46 4.11 -9.97
CA TYR A 12 -36.56 4.50 -9.09
C TYR A 12 -36.66 6.03 -9.05
N ASN A 13 -37.53 6.57 -9.90
CA ASN A 13 -37.62 7.98 -10.30
C ASN A 13 -36.33 8.47 -10.98
N GLN A 14 -36.08 9.78 -10.95
CA GLN A 14 -34.86 10.41 -11.47
C GLN A 14 -34.71 10.23 -12.99
N LEU A 15 -35.81 10.47 -13.72
CA LEU A 15 -35.88 10.31 -15.18
C LEU A 15 -34.71 10.99 -15.93
N GLU A 16 -34.33 12.22 -15.54
CA GLU A 16 -33.30 12.98 -16.27
C GLU A 16 -31.90 12.39 -16.11
N TYR A 17 -31.60 11.74 -14.98
CA TYR A 17 -30.35 10.98 -14.81
C TYR A 17 -30.40 9.70 -15.64
N THR A 18 -31.54 8.99 -15.61
CA THR A 18 -31.75 7.76 -16.39
C THR A 18 -31.56 8.02 -17.90
N LYS A 19 -32.09 9.13 -18.43
CA LYS A 19 -31.87 9.56 -19.82
C LYS A 19 -30.41 9.81 -20.12
N GLN A 20 -29.72 10.60 -19.29
CA GLN A 20 -28.30 10.91 -19.49
C GLN A 20 -27.43 9.65 -19.46
N CYS A 21 -27.71 8.72 -18.55
CA CYS A 21 -27.04 7.43 -18.49
C CYS A 21 -27.19 6.65 -19.80
N ILE A 22 -28.44 6.43 -20.23
CA ILE A 22 -28.74 5.66 -21.45
C ILE A 22 -28.20 6.34 -22.71
N ASP A 23 -28.32 7.66 -22.82
CA ASP A 23 -27.82 8.40 -23.98
C ASP A 23 -26.28 8.37 -24.05
N SER A 24 -25.59 8.39 -22.91
CA SER A 24 -24.14 8.22 -22.86
C SER A 24 -23.71 6.81 -23.29
N ILE A 25 -24.45 5.76 -22.91
CA ILE A 25 -24.20 4.38 -23.37
C ILE A 25 -24.35 4.30 -24.88
N ARG A 26 -25.47 4.81 -25.42
CA ARG A 26 -25.74 4.84 -26.87
C ARG A 26 -24.66 5.57 -27.65
N LYS A 27 -24.11 6.65 -27.07
CA LYS A 27 -23.08 7.48 -27.71
C LYS A 27 -21.70 6.83 -27.72
N TYR A 28 -21.30 6.18 -26.62
CA TYR A 28 -19.91 5.72 -26.42
C TYR A 28 -19.74 4.19 -26.47
N THR A 29 -20.79 3.46 -26.82
CA THR A 29 -20.76 2.00 -26.93
C THR A 29 -21.24 1.58 -28.32
N GLU A 30 -20.47 0.71 -28.97
CA GLU A 30 -20.77 0.29 -30.34
C GLU A 30 -22.09 -0.49 -30.42
N PRO A 31 -23.05 -0.08 -31.28
CA PRO A 31 -24.31 -0.80 -31.46
C PRO A 31 -24.10 -2.28 -31.80
N GLY A 32 -24.91 -3.16 -31.22
CA GLY A 32 -24.82 -4.61 -31.41
C GLY A 32 -23.78 -5.31 -30.52
N THR A 33 -22.98 -4.57 -29.74
CA THR A 33 -22.07 -5.13 -28.73
C THR A 33 -22.68 -5.18 -27.32
N TYR A 34 -23.86 -4.58 -27.15
CA TYR A 34 -24.60 -4.57 -25.90
C TYR A 34 -26.11 -4.70 -26.11
N GLU A 35 -26.83 -5.07 -25.05
CA GLU A 35 -28.27 -4.90 -24.91
C GLU A 35 -28.59 -4.11 -23.64
N LEU A 36 -29.72 -3.39 -23.63
CA LEU A 36 -30.17 -2.60 -22.49
C LEU A 36 -31.37 -3.26 -21.83
N ILE A 37 -31.26 -3.52 -20.53
CA ILE A 37 -32.34 -4.04 -19.70
C ILE A 37 -32.56 -3.04 -18.57
N VAL A 38 -33.74 -2.42 -18.54
CA VAL A 38 -34.08 -1.44 -17.51
C VAL A 38 -35.18 -2.00 -16.62
N ILE A 39 -34.90 -2.09 -15.33
CA ILE A 39 -35.84 -2.50 -14.31
C ILE A 39 -36.31 -1.26 -13.57
N ASP A 40 -37.59 -0.92 -13.71
CA ASP A 40 -38.22 0.20 -13.01
C ASP A 40 -38.85 -0.28 -11.70
N ASN A 41 -38.33 0.21 -10.57
CA ASN A 41 -38.75 -0.19 -9.22
C ASN A 41 -39.98 0.60 -8.72
N LYS A 42 -41.00 0.71 -9.58
CA LYS A 42 -42.24 1.45 -9.33
C LYS A 42 -42.02 2.96 -9.26
N SER A 43 -41.38 3.53 -10.28
CA SER A 43 -41.22 4.98 -10.39
C SER A 43 -42.57 5.69 -10.46
N THR A 44 -42.61 6.88 -9.87
CA THR A 44 -43.81 7.73 -9.79
C THR A 44 -43.69 9.00 -10.61
N ASP A 45 -42.52 9.23 -11.22
CA ASP A 45 -42.28 10.31 -12.17
C ASP A 45 -42.56 9.86 -13.63
N GLY A 46 -42.03 10.58 -14.62
CA GLY A 46 -42.21 10.26 -16.03
C GLY A 46 -41.46 9.02 -16.54
N THR A 47 -40.70 8.32 -15.69
CA THR A 47 -39.83 7.20 -16.08
C THR A 47 -40.59 6.07 -16.81
N PRO A 48 -41.72 5.54 -16.31
CA PRO A 48 -42.43 4.45 -16.99
C PRO A 48 -42.96 4.87 -18.37
N GLY A 49 -43.49 6.09 -18.47
CA GLY A 49 -43.99 6.64 -19.73
C GLY A 49 -42.88 6.80 -20.77
N TRP A 50 -41.72 7.31 -20.36
CA TRP A 50 -40.56 7.44 -21.23
C TRP A 50 -40.00 6.08 -21.67
N LEU A 51 -39.90 5.10 -20.76
CA LEU A 51 -39.42 3.74 -21.06
C LEU A 51 -40.31 3.04 -22.08
N SER A 52 -41.64 3.23 -22.02
CA SER A 52 -42.58 2.62 -22.97
C SER A 52 -42.38 3.07 -24.42
N GLN A 53 -41.69 4.20 -24.62
CA GLN A 53 -41.39 4.76 -25.94
C GLN A 53 -40.01 4.31 -26.47
N GLN A 54 -39.21 3.59 -25.68
CA GLN A 54 -37.89 3.12 -26.09
C GLN A 54 -37.99 1.74 -26.75
N HIS A 55 -37.52 1.60 -27.98
CA HIS A 55 -37.63 0.35 -28.76
C HIS A 55 -36.38 -0.54 -28.65
N ASP A 56 -35.26 0.02 -28.22
CA ASP A 56 -33.97 -0.63 -28.03
C ASP A 56 -33.73 -1.11 -26.59
N ILE A 57 -34.71 -0.91 -25.70
CA ILE A 57 -34.63 -1.25 -24.27
C ILE A 57 -35.65 -2.32 -23.92
N LEU A 58 -35.20 -3.38 -23.24
CA LEU A 58 -36.10 -4.30 -22.54
C LEU A 58 -36.46 -3.71 -21.17
N ALA A 59 -37.65 -3.09 -21.08
CA ALA A 59 -38.14 -2.49 -19.84
C ALA A 59 -39.03 -3.46 -19.04
N VAL A 60 -38.79 -3.56 -17.72
CA VAL A 60 -39.65 -4.27 -16.77
C VAL A 60 -40.15 -3.26 -15.74
N LEU A 61 -41.47 -3.13 -15.59
CA LEU A 61 -42.09 -2.22 -14.63
C LEU A 61 -42.59 -3.02 -13.42
N ASN A 62 -41.97 -2.83 -12.26
CA ASN A 62 -42.39 -3.50 -11.04
C ASN A 62 -43.59 -2.80 -10.40
N ASP A 63 -44.50 -3.58 -9.81
CA ASP A 63 -45.66 -3.06 -9.08
C ASP A 63 -45.30 -2.43 -7.73
N ARG A 64 -44.09 -2.67 -7.21
CA ARG A 64 -43.55 -2.09 -5.98
C ARG A 64 -42.03 -1.94 -6.07
N ASN A 65 -41.45 -1.14 -5.18
CA ASN A 65 -40.00 -1.08 -5.04
C ASN A 65 -39.51 -2.37 -4.36
N GLU A 66 -38.86 -3.23 -5.14
CA GLU A 66 -38.34 -4.54 -4.70
C GLU A 66 -36.92 -4.44 -4.11
N GLY A 67 -36.34 -3.23 -4.06
CA GLY A 67 -34.96 -3.00 -3.63
C GLY A 67 -33.93 -3.29 -4.72
N PHE A 68 -32.67 -2.94 -4.42
CA PHE A 68 -31.57 -3.03 -5.38
C PHE A 68 -31.21 -4.47 -5.79
N PRO A 69 -30.92 -5.41 -4.85
CA PRO A 69 -30.44 -6.73 -5.23
C PRO A 69 -31.45 -7.50 -6.08
N LYS A 70 -32.73 -7.47 -5.68
CA LYS A 70 -33.82 -8.16 -6.39
C LYS A 70 -34.10 -7.55 -7.76
N GLY A 71 -34.06 -6.22 -7.86
CA GLY A 71 -34.19 -5.52 -9.13
C GLY A 71 -33.08 -5.90 -10.11
N CYS A 72 -31.83 -5.90 -9.67
CA CYS A 72 -30.70 -6.39 -10.47
C CYS A 72 -30.87 -7.87 -10.85
N ASN A 73 -31.30 -8.74 -9.93
CA ASN A 73 -31.54 -10.17 -10.18
C ASN A 73 -32.58 -10.42 -11.29
N GLN A 74 -33.65 -9.61 -11.36
CA GLN A 74 -34.62 -9.66 -12.46
C GLN A 74 -33.94 -9.36 -13.80
N GLY A 75 -33.09 -8.33 -13.85
CA GLY A 75 -32.30 -8.01 -15.03
C GLY A 75 -31.31 -9.11 -15.42
N ILE A 76 -30.59 -9.70 -14.46
CA ILE A 76 -29.61 -10.78 -14.69
C ILE A 76 -30.30 -11.99 -15.32
N THR A 77 -31.50 -12.30 -14.86
CA THR A 77 -32.30 -13.43 -15.38
C THR A 77 -32.71 -13.23 -16.84
N LEU A 78 -32.93 -11.98 -17.26
CA LEU A 78 -33.33 -11.63 -18.63
C LEU A 78 -32.15 -11.43 -19.59
N ALA A 79 -30.96 -11.21 -19.04
CA ALA A 79 -29.74 -10.96 -19.78
C ALA A 79 -29.33 -12.16 -20.66
N LYS A 80 -28.81 -11.88 -21.86
CA LYS A 80 -28.37 -12.87 -22.86
C LYS A 80 -26.88 -12.78 -23.19
N GLY A 81 -26.22 -11.70 -22.78
CA GLY A 81 -24.80 -11.45 -23.02
C GLY A 81 -23.89 -12.35 -22.22
N GLU A 82 -22.70 -12.64 -22.75
CA GLU A 82 -21.63 -13.38 -22.07
C GLU A 82 -21.03 -12.57 -20.91
N ASN A 83 -21.17 -11.25 -20.97
CA ASN A 83 -20.87 -10.36 -19.86
C ASN A 83 -22.16 -9.72 -19.35
N VAL A 84 -22.23 -9.51 -18.05
CA VAL A 84 -23.33 -8.82 -17.39
C VAL A 84 -22.76 -7.60 -16.67
N LEU A 85 -23.31 -6.43 -16.97
CA LEU A 85 -22.92 -5.18 -16.33
C LEU A 85 -24.07 -4.68 -15.46
N LEU A 86 -23.81 -4.54 -14.16
CA LEU A 86 -24.69 -3.79 -13.26
C LEU A 86 -24.27 -2.32 -13.28
N LEU A 87 -25.18 -1.43 -13.64
CA LEU A 87 -24.91 -0.01 -13.81
C LEU A 87 -25.99 0.84 -13.13
N ASN A 88 -25.58 1.77 -12.28
CA ASN A 88 -26.52 2.72 -11.67
C ASN A 88 -27.05 3.72 -12.70
N ASN A 89 -28.28 4.19 -12.51
CA ASN A 89 -28.93 5.13 -13.42
C ASN A 89 -28.41 6.58 -13.32
N ASP A 90 -27.59 6.90 -12.31
CA ASP A 90 -26.95 8.20 -12.08
C ASP A 90 -25.46 8.22 -12.49
N VAL A 91 -25.11 7.35 -13.45
CA VAL A 91 -23.79 7.26 -14.07
C VAL A 91 -23.83 7.81 -15.49
N VAL A 92 -22.82 8.57 -15.88
CA VAL A 92 -22.56 8.97 -17.27
C VAL A 92 -21.28 8.28 -17.73
N VAL A 93 -21.44 7.35 -18.68
CA VAL A 93 -20.30 6.61 -19.24
C VAL A 93 -19.58 7.44 -20.29
N THR A 94 -18.32 7.09 -20.56
CA THR A 94 -17.35 7.92 -21.26
C THR A 94 -16.75 7.19 -22.46
N PRO A 95 -16.03 7.87 -23.38
CA PRO A 95 -15.40 7.22 -24.52
C PRO A 95 -14.58 5.98 -24.13
N ARG A 96 -14.73 4.88 -24.90
CA ARG A 96 -13.98 3.61 -24.74
C ARG A 96 -14.19 2.84 -23.42
N TRP A 97 -15.10 3.29 -22.54
CA TRP A 97 -15.28 2.69 -21.21
C TRP A 97 -15.50 1.17 -21.25
N LEU A 98 -16.50 0.68 -22.00
CA LEU A 98 -16.87 -0.73 -22.00
C LEU A 98 -15.81 -1.59 -22.69
N GLU A 99 -15.22 -1.10 -23.78
CA GLU A 99 -14.14 -1.78 -24.49
C GLU A 99 -12.98 -2.08 -23.54
N LEU A 100 -12.53 -1.08 -22.79
CA LEU A 100 -11.41 -1.20 -21.84
C LEU A 100 -11.77 -2.06 -20.61
N LEU A 101 -13.02 -2.00 -20.13
CA LEU A 101 -13.48 -2.90 -19.08
C LEU A 101 -13.49 -4.37 -19.58
N VAL A 102 -13.97 -4.63 -20.79
CA VAL A 102 -13.94 -5.97 -21.39
C VAL A 102 -12.50 -6.45 -21.60
N GLU A 103 -11.60 -5.59 -22.09
CA GLU A 103 -10.16 -5.88 -22.19
C GLU A 103 -9.60 -6.34 -20.84
N SER A 104 -9.92 -5.60 -19.78
CA SER A 104 -9.49 -5.91 -18.42
C SER A 104 -10.07 -7.23 -17.92
N LEU A 105 -11.37 -7.45 -18.14
CA LEU A 105 -12.11 -8.64 -17.71
C LEU A 105 -11.52 -9.92 -18.30
N TYR A 106 -11.04 -9.86 -19.55
CA TYR A 106 -10.46 -10.99 -20.27
C TYR A 106 -8.93 -11.04 -20.28
N SER A 107 -8.27 -10.14 -19.53
CA SER A 107 -6.81 -10.14 -19.42
C SER A 107 -6.24 -11.32 -18.62
N ASP A 108 -7.04 -11.92 -17.73
CA ASP A 108 -6.77 -13.18 -17.03
C ASP A 108 -8.10 -13.95 -16.88
N GLU A 109 -8.07 -15.26 -17.11
CA GLU A 109 -9.25 -16.13 -16.96
C GLU A 109 -9.80 -16.14 -15.53
N ARG A 110 -8.94 -15.89 -14.54
CA ARG A 110 -9.29 -15.80 -13.11
C ARG A 110 -9.95 -14.47 -12.74
N ILE A 111 -9.99 -13.47 -13.62
CA ILE A 111 -10.74 -12.24 -13.32
C ILE A 111 -12.23 -12.53 -13.51
N ALA A 112 -13.01 -12.38 -12.44
CA ALA A 112 -14.45 -12.57 -12.45
C ALA A 112 -15.21 -11.29 -12.80
N ALA A 113 -14.75 -10.17 -12.25
CA ALA A 113 -15.38 -8.89 -12.45
C ALA A 113 -14.37 -7.74 -12.44
N VAL A 114 -14.75 -6.66 -13.10
CA VAL A 114 -14.01 -5.40 -13.15
C VAL A 114 -14.92 -4.21 -12.83
N GLY A 115 -14.33 -3.15 -12.27
CA GLY A 115 -15.01 -1.88 -12.04
C GLY A 115 -14.07 -0.71 -12.38
N PRO A 116 -14.59 0.42 -12.89
CA PRO A 116 -13.78 1.60 -13.19
C PRO A 116 -13.49 2.46 -11.96
N VAL A 117 -12.66 3.49 -12.16
CA VAL A 117 -12.55 4.63 -11.25
C VAL A 117 -13.61 5.70 -11.58
N THR A 118 -13.91 6.56 -10.62
CA THR A 118 -14.91 7.62 -10.76
C THR A 118 -14.57 8.87 -9.95
N ASN A 119 -15.39 9.92 -10.03
CA ASN A 119 -15.22 11.18 -9.31
C ASN A 119 -15.81 11.17 -7.88
N SER A 120 -16.64 10.18 -7.54
CA SER A 120 -17.34 10.15 -6.26
C SER A 120 -17.67 8.71 -5.85
N MET A 121 -16.79 8.11 -5.04
CA MET A 121 -16.97 6.76 -4.50
C MET A 121 -16.04 6.47 -3.31
N SER A 122 -16.50 5.60 -2.41
CA SER A 122 -15.68 5.06 -1.33
C SER A 122 -14.69 3.99 -1.84
N ASN A 123 -14.03 3.27 -0.90
CA ASN A 123 -13.14 2.15 -1.20
C ASN A 123 -11.97 2.49 -2.15
N PHE A 124 -11.51 3.76 -2.11
CA PHE A 124 -10.44 4.28 -2.97
C PHE A 124 -10.68 4.10 -4.48
N GLN A 125 -11.95 4.05 -4.92
CA GLN A 125 -12.32 4.08 -6.34
C GLN A 125 -12.54 5.50 -6.87
N GLN A 126 -12.51 6.50 -5.99
CA GLN A 126 -12.54 7.91 -6.36
C GLN A 126 -11.16 8.40 -6.78
N ILE A 127 -11.11 9.19 -7.85
CA ILE A 127 -9.94 9.97 -8.27
C ILE A 127 -10.26 11.47 -8.23
N ASP A 128 -9.22 12.29 -8.11
CA ASP A 128 -9.34 13.72 -8.31
C ASP A 128 -9.59 14.02 -9.79
N VAL A 129 -10.51 14.93 -10.06
CA VAL A 129 -10.94 15.27 -11.42
C VAL A 129 -10.80 16.76 -11.69
N PRO A 130 -10.30 17.17 -12.88
CA PRO A 130 -10.02 18.56 -13.18
C PRO A 130 -11.16 19.29 -13.94
N TYR A 131 -12.37 18.72 -14.01
CA TYR A 131 -13.50 19.29 -14.76
C TYR A 131 -14.58 19.87 -13.85
N GLN A 132 -15.36 20.82 -14.36
CA GLN A 132 -16.54 21.40 -13.69
C GLN A 132 -17.84 21.17 -14.48
N THR A 133 -17.73 20.88 -15.78
CA THR A 133 -18.88 20.62 -16.67
C THR A 133 -18.83 19.21 -17.29
N ILE A 134 -19.95 18.74 -17.83
CA ILE A 134 -20.04 17.43 -18.49
C ILE A 134 -19.24 17.42 -19.81
N GLU A 135 -19.20 18.55 -20.50
CA GLU A 135 -18.41 18.73 -21.72
C GLU A 135 -16.91 18.59 -21.43
N GLU A 136 -16.41 19.27 -20.40
CA GLU A 136 -15.03 19.13 -19.92
C GLU A 136 -14.74 17.71 -19.43
N MET A 137 -15.70 17.06 -18.77
CA MET A 137 -15.59 15.68 -18.32
C MET A 137 -15.31 14.73 -19.49
N PHE A 138 -16.01 14.89 -20.62
CA PHE A 138 -15.74 14.05 -21.80
C PHE A 138 -14.36 14.30 -22.41
N VAL A 139 -13.86 15.54 -22.40
CA VAL A 139 -12.49 15.85 -22.86
C VAL A 139 -11.45 15.19 -21.95
N PHE A 140 -11.63 15.30 -20.64
CA PHE A 140 -10.79 14.63 -19.66
C PHE A 140 -10.81 13.11 -19.86
N ALA A 141 -11.99 12.51 -19.96
CA ALA A 141 -12.15 11.06 -20.09
C ALA A 141 -11.58 10.53 -21.42
N ASP A 142 -11.69 11.28 -22.52
CA ASP A 142 -11.07 10.88 -23.79
C ASP A 142 -9.54 10.88 -23.72
N GLN A 143 -8.94 11.70 -22.85
CA GLN A 143 -7.50 11.64 -22.60
C GLN A 143 -7.14 10.56 -21.59
N PHE A 144 -7.98 10.32 -20.60
CA PHE A 144 -7.74 9.36 -19.51
C PHE A 144 -7.90 7.90 -19.97
N ASN A 145 -8.99 7.60 -20.69
CA ASN A 145 -9.39 6.23 -21.03
C ASN A 145 -8.51 5.66 -22.14
N ARG A 146 -7.38 5.04 -21.81
CA ARG A 146 -6.46 4.48 -22.80
C ARG A 146 -6.27 2.99 -22.57
N SER A 147 -6.24 2.23 -23.66
CA SER A 147 -5.77 0.85 -23.60
C SER A 147 -4.29 0.89 -23.20
N MET A 148 -3.97 0.07 -22.21
CA MET A 148 -2.60 -0.16 -21.76
C MET A 148 -2.21 -1.62 -22.01
N LEU A 149 -3.01 -2.37 -22.78
CA LEU A 149 -2.72 -3.78 -23.04
C LEU A 149 -1.32 -3.95 -23.61
N ASN A 150 -0.58 -4.90 -23.07
CA ASN A 150 0.81 -5.20 -23.48
C ASN A 150 1.81 -4.05 -23.23
N THR A 151 1.49 -3.07 -22.38
CA THR A 151 2.44 -2.06 -21.92
C THR A 151 2.89 -2.35 -20.47
N PRO A 152 4.07 -1.85 -20.04
CA PRO A 152 4.50 -1.97 -18.64
C PRO A 152 3.51 -1.37 -17.63
N GLU A 153 2.78 -0.32 -18.04
CA GLU A 153 1.81 0.42 -17.22
C GLU A 153 0.50 -0.34 -17.01
N PHE A 154 0.20 -1.37 -17.81
CA PHE A 154 -1.02 -2.19 -17.67
C PHE A 154 -1.25 -2.70 -16.26
N GLN A 155 -0.18 -3.20 -15.63
CA GLN A 155 -0.23 -3.75 -14.28
C GLN A 155 -0.47 -2.66 -13.22
N GLU A 156 -0.04 -1.43 -13.48
CA GLU A 156 -0.37 -0.30 -12.60
C GLU A 156 -1.82 0.10 -12.75
N ALA A 157 -2.35 0.08 -13.97
CA ALA A 157 -3.73 0.39 -14.25
C ALA A 157 -4.70 -0.66 -13.70
N HIS A 158 -4.26 -1.89 -13.46
CA HIS A 158 -5.11 -3.00 -13.02
C HIS A 158 -4.80 -3.37 -11.57
N GLU A 159 -5.62 -2.87 -10.65
CA GLU A 159 -5.42 -3.12 -9.22
C GLU A 159 -6.34 -4.24 -8.74
N TYR A 160 -5.74 -5.33 -8.24
CA TYR A 160 -6.50 -6.41 -7.61
C TYR A 160 -7.19 -5.92 -6.33
N ARG A 161 -8.48 -6.24 -6.18
CA ARG A 161 -9.30 -5.84 -5.04
C ARG A 161 -10.05 -7.04 -4.48
N LEU A 162 -10.37 -6.97 -3.19
CA LEU A 162 -11.32 -7.87 -2.53
C LEU A 162 -12.77 -7.39 -2.65
N ARG A 163 -12.97 -6.10 -2.97
CA ARG A 163 -14.28 -5.45 -3.12
C ARG A 163 -14.28 -4.48 -4.28
N LEU A 164 -15.35 -4.51 -5.07
CA LEU A 164 -15.68 -3.50 -6.08
C LEU A 164 -17.07 -2.93 -5.78
N MET A 165 -17.20 -1.61 -5.91
CA MET A 165 -18.46 -0.91 -5.62
C MET A 165 -19.45 -1.04 -6.78
N GLY A 166 -20.71 -1.36 -6.46
CA GLY A 166 -21.75 -1.78 -7.41
C GLY A 166 -22.33 -0.69 -8.33
N TYR A 167 -21.74 0.51 -8.42
CA TYR A 167 -22.22 1.57 -9.30
C TYR A 167 -21.96 1.28 -10.79
N CYS A 168 -20.89 0.53 -11.08
CA CYS A 168 -20.54 0.00 -12.39
C CYS A 168 -19.68 -1.26 -12.18
N LEU A 169 -20.28 -2.43 -12.35
CA LEU A 169 -19.65 -3.72 -12.10
C LEU A 169 -19.89 -4.67 -13.27
N LEU A 170 -18.83 -4.95 -14.05
CA LEU A 170 -18.88 -5.85 -15.20
C LEU A 170 -18.41 -7.24 -14.77
N ILE A 171 -19.25 -8.25 -14.96
CA ILE A 171 -19.03 -9.62 -14.47
C ILE A 171 -19.16 -10.61 -15.63
N LYS A 172 -18.32 -11.64 -15.68
CA LYS A 172 -18.48 -12.76 -16.62
C LYS A 172 -19.73 -13.57 -16.26
N ARG A 173 -20.62 -13.84 -17.22
CA ARG A 173 -21.83 -14.67 -16.99
C ARG A 173 -21.49 -16.02 -16.37
N LYS A 174 -20.43 -16.68 -16.85
CA LYS A 174 -19.98 -17.98 -16.32
C LYS A 174 -19.76 -17.97 -14.80
N VAL A 175 -19.35 -16.81 -14.25
CA VAL A 175 -19.14 -16.67 -12.81
C VAL A 175 -20.47 -16.50 -12.10
N ILE A 176 -21.39 -15.69 -12.63
CA ILE A 176 -22.75 -15.55 -12.10
C ILE A 176 -23.45 -16.91 -12.05
N ASP A 177 -23.34 -17.71 -13.12
CA ASP A 177 -23.92 -19.05 -13.19
C ASP A 177 -23.34 -19.99 -12.12
N GLN A 178 -22.10 -19.76 -11.68
CA GLN A 178 -21.43 -20.54 -10.63
C GLN A 178 -21.79 -20.05 -9.22
N ILE A 179 -21.76 -18.74 -8.96
CA ILE A 179 -21.90 -18.18 -7.61
C ILE A 179 -23.34 -17.78 -7.25
N GLY A 180 -24.25 -17.83 -8.23
CA GLY A 180 -25.64 -17.43 -8.12
C GLY A 180 -25.85 -15.92 -8.17
N LEU A 181 -27.09 -15.51 -7.94
CA LEU A 181 -27.57 -14.13 -8.02
C LEU A 181 -27.17 -13.27 -6.80
N LEU A 182 -27.42 -11.96 -6.83
CA LEU A 182 -27.18 -11.07 -5.67
C LEU A 182 -28.03 -11.51 -4.48
N ASP A 183 -27.49 -11.33 -3.28
CA ASP A 183 -28.16 -11.76 -2.05
C ASP A 183 -29.21 -10.74 -1.59
N GLU A 184 -30.48 -11.11 -1.70
CA GLU A 184 -31.61 -10.22 -1.40
C GLU A 184 -31.73 -9.85 0.09
N ARG A 185 -30.93 -10.46 0.99
CA ARG A 185 -30.86 -10.08 2.41
C ARG A 185 -30.45 -8.62 2.61
N PHE A 186 -29.70 -8.05 1.67
CA PHE A 186 -29.19 -6.67 1.73
C PHE A 186 -30.20 -5.62 1.21
N THR A 187 -31.45 -6.00 0.95
CA THR A 187 -32.55 -5.07 0.60
C THR A 187 -32.76 -3.97 1.67
N PRO A 188 -32.97 -2.69 1.30
CA PRO A 188 -33.17 -2.16 -0.06
C PRO A 188 -31.90 -1.91 -0.89
N GLY A 189 -30.69 -2.14 -0.35
CA GLY A 189 -29.41 -2.03 -1.06
C GLY A 189 -28.25 -1.69 -0.10
N ASN A 190 -27.04 -1.57 -0.63
CA ASN A 190 -25.74 -1.51 0.07
C ASN A 190 -25.37 -2.84 0.75
N PHE A 191 -24.09 -3.23 0.59
CA PHE A 191 -23.46 -4.50 1.01
C PHE A 191 -23.76 -5.72 0.11
N GLU A 192 -24.70 -5.64 -0.84
CA GLU A 192 -24.86 -6.70 -1.85
C GLU A 192 -23.66 -6.83 -2.78
N ASP A 193 -23.00 -5.73 -3.11
CA ASP A 193 -21.81 -5.66 -3.94
C ASP A 193 -20.57 -6.15 -3.19
N ASP A 194 -20.46 -5.82 -1.91
CA ASP A 194 -19.47 -6.40 -1.00
C ASP A 194 -19.64 -7.92 -0.93
N ASP A 195 -20.85 -8.38 -0.66
CA ASP A 195 -21.19 -9.80 -0.61
C ASP A 195 -20.84 -10.52 -1.91
N TYR A 196 -21.21 -9.91 -3.04
CA TYR A 196 -20.94 -10.48 -4.35
C TYR A 196 -19.44 -10.57 -4.62
N SER A 197 -18.69 -9.54 -4.23
CA SER A 197 -17.24 -9.51 -4.32
C SER A 197 -16.62 -10.68 -3.55
N PHE A 198 -17.01 -10.87 -2.28
CA PHE A 198 -16.48 -11.97 -1.46
C PHE A 198 -16.90 -13.35 -1.97
N ARG A 199 -18.11 -13.53 -2.52
CA ARG A 199 -18.49 -14.79 -3.18
C ARG A 199 -17.66 -15.11 -4.42
N MET A 200 -17.29 -14.09 -5.20
CA MET A 200 -16.39 -14.29 -6.35
C MET A 200 -14.99 -14.69 -5.89
N ILE A 201 -14.46 -14.09 -4.82
CA ILE A 201 -13.16 -14.49 -4.25
C ILE A 201 -13.22 -15.90 -3.65
N GLU A 202 -14.27 -16.25 -2.90
CA GLU A 202 -14.48 -17.58 -2.34
C GLU A 202 -14.56 -18.67 -3.42
N ALA A 203 -15.05 -18.32 -4.61
CA ALA A 203 -15.07 -19.19 -5.78
C ALA A 203 -13.72 -19.30 -6.50
N GLY A 204 -12.65 -18.69 -5.97
CA GLY A 204 -11.28 -18.74 -6.50
C GLY A 204 -10.97 -17.71 -7.58
N TYR A 205 -11.79 -16.67 -7.75
CA TYR A 205 -11.57 -15.61 -8.72
C TYR A 205 -10.89 -14.37 -8.13
N HIS A 206 -10.54 -13.44 -9.01
CA HIS A 206 -10.00 -12.11 -8.70
C HIS A 206 -10.93 -11.02 -9.21
N LEU A 207 -10.88 -9.87 -8.54
CA LEU A 207 -11.58 -8.65 -8.95
C LEU A 207 -10.54 -7.58 -9.27
N VAL A 208 -10.82 -6.75 -10.27
CA VAL A 208 -9.88 -5.72 -10.73
C VAL A 208 -10.55 -4.36 -10.78
N LEU A 209 -9.92 -3.37 -10.16
CA LEU A 209 -10.20 -1.96 -10.37
C LEU A 209 -9.39 -1.47 -11.57
N CYS A 210 -10.09 -1.03 -12.62
CA CYS A 210 -9.53 -0.46 -13.84
C CYS A 210 -9.26 1.04 -13.64
N LYS A 211 -8.02 1.39 -13.29
CA LYS A 211 -7.56 2.77 -13.08
C LYS A 211 -7.25 3.51 -14.38
N ASN A 212 -7.31 2.85 -15.52
CA ASN A 212 -7.29 3.45 -16.86
C ASN A 212 -8.68 3.65 -17.46
N VAL A 213 -9.76 3.44 -16.69
CA VAL A 213 -11.14 3.68 -17.12
C VAL A 213 -11.83 4.58 -16.12
N PHE A 214 -12.18 5.77 -16.56
CA PHE A 214 -12.93 6.75 -15.78
C PHE A 214 -14.37 6.84 -16.27
N ILE A 215 -15.33 6.81 -15.35
CA ILE A 215 -16.72 7.20 -15.63
C ILE A 215 -17.22 8.20 -14.59
N HIS A 216 -18.21 9.02 -14.96
CA HIS A 216 -18.80 9.99 -14.05
C HIS A 216 -19.95 9.38 -13.26
N HIS A 217 -19.98 9.61 -11.96
CA HIS A 217 -21.05 9.21 -11.06
C HIS A 217 -21.51 10.43 -10.26
N TYR A 218 -22.79 10.80 -10.40
CA TYR A 218 -23.35 11.94 -9.69
C TYR A 218 -23.39 11.69 -8.18
N GLY A 219 -23.72 10.45 -7.79
CA GLY A 219 -23.71 10.00 -6.40
C GLY A 219 -24.82 10.62 -5.55
N SER A 220 -25.23 9.91 -4.49
CA SER A 220 -26.24 10.36 -3.50
C SER A 220 -27.61 10.76 -4.08
N VAL A 221 -27.89 10.50 -5.37
CA VAL A 221 -29.16 10.80 -6.03
C VAL A 221 -30.28 9.87 -5.52
N SER A 222 -29.93 8.62 -5.20
CA SER A 222 -30.89 7.56 -4.82
C SER A 222 -31.17 7.45 -3.32
N PHE A 223 -30.26 7.93 -2.45
CA PHE A 223 -30.42 7.82 -0.98
C PHE A 223 -30.52 9.17 -0.24
N GLY A 224 -30.45 10.31 -0.94
CA GLY A 224 -30.55 11.65 -0.36
C GLY A 224 -29.39 11.99 0.59
N ALA A 225 -29.40 13.20 1.17
CA ALA A 225 -28.42 13.59 2.19
C ALA A 225 -28.38 12.54 3.30
N LYS A 226 -27.16 12.09 3.68
CA LYS A 226 -26.84 11.07 4.70
C LYS A 226 -27.59 11.31 6.03
N ASN A 227 -28.86 10.96 6.05
CA ASN A 227 -29.74 11.17 7.19
C ASN A 227 -29.68 9.96 8.13
N GLU A 228 -30.28 10.09 9.31
CA GLU A 228 -30.27 9.03 10.34
C GLU A 228 -30.81 7.68 9.81
N LYS A 229 -31.78 7.70 8.87
CA LYS A 229 -32.32 6.47 8.28
C LYS A 229 -31.29 5.76 7.39
N TYR A 230 -30.51 6.52 6.62
CA TYR A 230 -29.44 5.94 5.80
C TYR A 230 -28.34 5.31 6.69
N MET A 231 -27.94 5.99 7.76
CA MET A 231 -26.95 5.46 8.71
C MET A 231 -27.46 4.21 9.44
N ALA A 232 -28.74 4.20 9.84
CA ALA A 232 -29.37 3.02 10.43
C ALA A 232 -29.42 1.84 9.45
N LEU A 233 -29.71 2.09 8.17
CA LEU A 233 -29.65 1.08 7.11
C LEU A 233 -28.23 0.53 6.93
N MET A 234 -27.21 1.40 6.88
CA MET A 234 -25.82 0.98 6.75
C MET A 234 -25.41 0.08 7.91
N ASN A 235 -25.74 0.46 9.14
CA ASN A 235 -25.43 -0.34 10.32
C ASN A 235 -26.16 -1.69 10.31
N SER A 236 -27.44 -1.72 9.93
CA SER A 236 -28.20 -2.96 9.84
C SER A 236 -27.65 -3.90 8.77
N ASN A 237 -27.36 -3.41 7.56
CA ASN A 237 -26.82 -4.25 6.50
C ASN A 237 -25.36 -4.67 6.77
N LYS A 238 -24.56 -3.82 7.41
CA LYS A 238 -23.24 -4.19 7.93
C LYS A 238 -23.33 -5.35 8.90
N GLN A 239 -24.30 -5.33 9.82
CA GLN A 239 -24.51 -6.43 10.77
C GLN A 239 -24.89 -7.72 10.04
N LYS A 240 -25.81 -7.66 9.07
CA LYS A 240 -26.15 -8.84 8.24
C LYS A 240 -24.93 -9.40 7.50
N PHE A 241 -24.04 -8.52 7.01
CA PHE A 241 -22.80 -8.93 6.38
C PHE A 241 -21.90 -9.66 7.37
N VAL A 242 -21.66 -9.07 8.55
CA VAL A 242 -20.84 -9.66 9.61
C VAL A 242 -21.42 -11.00 10.08
N GLU A 243 -22.73 -11.12 10.21
CA GLU A 243 -23.42 -12.37 10.56
C GLU A 243 -23.23 -13.45 9.47
N LYS A 244 -23.23 -13.06 8.19
CA LYS A 244 -23.02 -13.98 7.07
C LYS A 244 -21.57 -14.45 6.97
N TRP A 245 -20.61 -13.52 7.09
CA TRP A 245 -19.21 -13.75 6.73
C TRP A 245 -18.28 -13.92 7.94
N GLY A 246 -18.71 -13.52 9.14
CA GLY A 246 -17.88 -13.61 10.35
C GLY A 246 -16.79 -12.54 10.47
N PHE A 247 -16.76 -11.55 9.56
CA PHE A 247 -15.80 -10.44 9.60
C PHE A 247 -16.42 -9.14 9.07
N GLU A 248 -15.77 -8.01 9.39
CA GLU A 248 -16.20 -6.68 8.95
C GLU A 248 -15.59 -6.34 7.58
N PRO A 249 -16.39 -5.93 6.58
CA PRO A 249 -15.90 -5.85 5.20
C PRO A 249 -14.94 -4.70 4.95
N GLY A 250 -15.03 -3.57 5.67
CA GLY A 250 -14.15 -2.41 5.47
C GLY A 250 -12.71 -2.68 5.89
N ARG A 251 -12.52 -3.06 7.16
CA ARG A 251 -11.21 -3.36 7.75
C ARG A 251 -10.59 -4.59 7.08
N SER A 252 -11.37 -5.65 6.87
CA SER A 252 -10.84 -6.93 6.39
C SER A 252 -10.41 -6.90 4.92
N SER A 253 -10.91 -5.96 4.12
CA SER A 253 -10.54 -5.81 2.72
C SER A 253 -9.53 -4.67 2.46
N LEU A 254 -9.12 -3.94 3.50
CA LEU A 254 -8.33 -2.73 3.34
C LEU A 254 -6.95 -3.07 2.75
N ILE A 255 -6.55 -2.30 1.73
CA ILE A 255 -5.20 -2.36 1.17
C ILE A 255 -4.36 -1.28 1.83
N ARG A 256 -3.37 -1.68 2.64
CA ARG A 256 -2.45 -0.76 3.33
C ARG A 256 -1.34 -0.28 2.39
N ASN A 257 -1.68 0.65 1.50
CA ASN A 257 -0.70 1.25 0.58
C ASN A 257 0.44 1.93 1.32
N ASP A 258 0.17 2.54 2.47
CA ASP A 258 1.17 3.12 3.37
C ASP A 258 2.24 2.11 3.81
N ILE A 259 1.87 0.85 4.06
CA ILE A 259 2.82 -0.25 4.30
C ILE A 259 3.49 -0.70 3.00
N ILE A 260 2.73 -0.89 1.92
CA ILE A 260 3.25 -1.40 0.63
C ILE A 260 4.33 -0.47 0.05
N HIS A 261 4.22 0.85 0.27
CA HIS A 261 5.20 1.83 -0.16
C HIS A 261 6.55 1.71 0.56
N ILE A 262 6.59 1.18 1.78
CA ILE A 262 7.82 0.93 2.54
C ILE A 262 8.59 -0.27 1.99
N LEU A 263 7.89 -1.25 1.40
CA LEU A 263 8.52 -2.46 0.87
C LEU A 263 9.45 -2.14 -0.31
N SER A 264 10.70 -2.58 -0.18
CA SER A 264 11.74 -2.66 -1.22
C SER A 264 11.92 -4.13 -1.64
N PRO A 265 12.28 -4.50 -2.88
CA PRO A 265 12.99 -3.74 -3.90
C PRO A 265 12.09 -2.94 -4.82
N PHE A 266 12.68 -2.14 -5.72
CA PHE A 266 11.93 -1.44 -6.77
C PHE A 266 11.64 -2.35 -7.98
N ASP A 267 12.29 -3.51 -8.08
CA ASP A 267 12.02 -4.49 -9.13
C ASP A 267 10.75 -5.30 -8.83
N ARG A 268 9.76 -5.16 -9.71
CA ARG A 268 8.47 -5.86 -9.64
C ARG A 268 8.58 -7.37 -9.87
N ASN A 269 9.64 -7.81 -10.54
CA ASN A 269 9.88 -9.23 -10.82
C ASN A 269 10.69 -9.91 -9.70
N ALA A 270 11.13 -9.17 -8.69
CA ALA A 270 11.82 -9.74 -7.55
C ALA A 270 10.93 -10.80 -6.87
N VAL A 271 11.56 -11.92 -6.51
CA VAL A 271 10.92 -12.94 -5.68
C VAL A 271 11.09 -12.52 -4.24
N ILE A 272 10.02 -12.01 -3.63
CA ILE A 272 9.99 -11.65 -2.22
C ILE A 272 9.04 -12.57 -1.46
N ARG A 273 9.41 -12.91 -0.23
CA ARG A 273 8.57 -13.68 0.70
C ARG A 273 8.05 -12.76 1.79
N VAL A 274 6.74 -12.59 1.84
CA VAL A 274 6.08 -11.69 2.79
C VAL A 274 5.16 -12.49 3.70
N LEU A 275 5.27 -12.27 5.01
CA LEU A 275 4.34 -12.74 6.02
C LEU A 275 3.58 -11.55 6.60
N GLU A 276 2.24 -11.59 6.58
CA GLU A 276 1.40 -10.63 7.32
C GLU A 276 0.75 -11.32 8.53
N ILE A 277 0.95 -10.74 9.72
CA ILE A 277 0.31 -11.18 10.97
C ILE A 277 -0.99 -10.41 11.14
N GLY A 278 -2.09 -11.10 11.43
CA GLY A 278 -3.43 -10.50 11.43
C GLY A 278 -3.84 -10.06 10.02
N CYS A 279 -3.60 -10.91 9.01
CA CYS A 279 -3.78 -10.52 7.60
C CYS A 279 -5.24 -10.32 7.19
N LEU A 280 -6.22 -10.62 8.06
CA LEU A 280 -7.64 -10.55 7.77
C LEU A 280 -7.98 -11.29 6.46
N CYS A 281 -8.74 -10.68 5.55
CA CYS A 281 -9.03 -11.29 4.24
C CYS A 281 -7.89 -11.11 3.21
N GLY A 282 -6.74 -10.58 3.62
CA GLY A 282 -5.52 -10.47 2.81
C GLY A 282 -5.50 -9.26 1.87
N GLY A 283 -6.13 -8.14 2.25
CA GLY A 283 -6.16 -6.92 1.42
C GLY A 283 -4.76 -6.37 1.13
N THR A 284 -3.91 -6.22 2.15
CA THR A 284 -2.51 -5.81 1.97
C THR A 284 -1.74 -6.83 1.13
N LEU A 285 -1.83 -8.13 1.44
CA LEU A 285 -1.19 -9.20 0.64
C LEU A 285 -1.59 -9.13 -0.84
N MET A 286 -2.86 -8.86 -1.15
CA MET A 286 -3.35 -8.70 -2.52
C MET A 286 -2.73 -7.47 -3.20
N GLY A 287 -2.63 -6.34 -2.49
CA GLY A 287 -1.92 -5.16 -2.99
C GLY A 287 -0.43 -5.43 -3.25
N ILE A 288 0.22 -6.20 -2.38
CA ILE A 288 1.61 -6.66 -2.58
C ILE A 288 1.71 -7.51 -3.84
N LYS A 289 0.75 -8.41 -4.12
CA LYS A 289 0.75 -9.19 -5.36
C LYS A 289 0.70 -8.32 -6.61
N GLY A 290 -0.09 -7.24 -6.56
CA GLY A 290 -0.20 -6.28 -7.65
C GLY A 290 1.10 -5.51 -7.88
N LYS A 291 1.83 -5.15 -6.81
CA LYS A 291 3.13 -4.47 -6.91
C LYS A 291 4.28 -5.43 -7.30
N PHE A 292 4.28 -6.64 -6.75
CA PHE A 292 5.34 -7.63 -6.89
C PHE A 292 4.79 -8.94 -7.45
N LYS A 293 4.95 -9.13 -8.76
CA LYS A 293 4.35 -10.25 -9.50
C LYS A 293 4.74 -11.62 -8.92
N ASN A 294 6.01 -11.74 -8.54
CA ASN A 294 6.59 -12.98 -8.04
C ASN A 294 6.61 -13.07 -6.52
N ALA A 295 5.85 -12.21 -5.81
CA ALA A 295 5.71 -12.32 -4.36
C ALA A 295 5.07 -13.65 -3.96
N GLU A 296 5.70 -14.31 -3.00
CA GLU A 296 5.18 -15.43 -2.23
C GLU A 296 4.52 -14.85 -0.97
N LEU A 297 3.21 -15.00 -0.87
CA LEU A 297 2.37 -14.37 0.14
C LEU A 297 2.00 -15.36 1.22
N HIS A 298 2.25 -14.99 2.47
CA HIS A 298 1.94 -15.78 3.65
C HIS A 298 1.15 -14.94 4.64
N GLY A 299 0.24 -15.59 5.37
CA GLY A 299 -0.57 -14.94 6.39
C GLY A 299 -0.73 -15.78 7.64
N ILE A 300 -0.89 -15.12 8.79
CA ILE A 300 -1.42 -15.72 10.01
C ILE A 300 -2.65 -14.91 10.42
N GLU A 301 -3.78 -15.57 10.60
CA GLU A 301 -5.04 -14.93 10.96
C GLU A 301 -5.85 -15.82 11.91
N GLU A 302 -6.31 -15.26 13.04
CA GLU A 302 -7.07 -16.01 14.04
C GLU A 302 -8.51 -16.27 13.59
N ASN A 303 -9.13 -15.30 12.91
CA ASN A 303 -10.47 -15.43 12.36
C ASN A 303 -10.48 -16.40 11.17
N LYS A 304 -11.01 -17.61 11.40
CA LYS A 304 -11.12 -18.68 10.41
C LYS A 304 -11.78 -18.24 9.10
N ALA A 305 -12.80 -17.40 9.14
CA ALA A 305 -13.51 -16.98 7.94
C ALA A 305 -12.68 -16.00 7.11
N ALA A 306 -12.01 -15.05 7.76
CA ALA A 306 -11.08 -14.13 7.10
C ALA A 306 -9.86 -14.88 6.53
N ALA A 307 -9.29 -15.81 7.31
CA ALA A 307 -8.18 -16.67 6.88
C ALA A 307 -8.55 -17.52 5.65
N ALA A 308 -9.76 -18.07 5.61
CA ALA A 308 -10.25 -18.84 4.46
C ALA A 308 -10.36 -17.96 3.21
N MET A 309 -10.79 -16.70 3.36
CA MET A 309 -10.86 -15.76 2.24
C MET A 309 -9.47 -15.46 1.65
N ALA A 310 -8.50 -15.13 2.51
CA ALA A 310 -7.12 -14.87 2.10
C ALA A 310 -6.43 -16.11 1.50
N SER A 311 -6.82 -17.31 1.93
CA SER A 311 -6.28 -18.59 1.44
C SER A 311 -6.55 -18.85 -0.05
N ASN A 312 -7.47 -18.12 -0.68
CA ASN A 312 -7.73 -18.24 -2.12
C ASN A 312 -6.57 -17.73 -2.99
N PHE A 313 -5.67 -16.91 -2.44
CA PHE A 313 -4.56 -16.32 -3.19
C PHE A 313 -3.22 -16.23 -2.42
N ALA A 314 -3.22 -16.57 -1.14
CA ALA A 314 -2.03 -16.59 -0.28
C ALA A 314 -1.96 -17.87 0.57
N SER A 315 -0.76 -18.22 1.05
CA SER A 315 -0.57 -19.33 2.00
C SER A 315 -0.88 -18.87 3.42
N VAL A 316 -2.14 -18.97 3.85
CA VAL A 316 -2.58 -18.49 5.17
C VAL A 316 -2.76 -19.64 6.17
N LYS A 317 -2.29 -19.43 7.39
CA LYS A 317 -2.46 -20.35 8.51
C LYS A 317 -3.40 -19.73 9.55
N THR A 318 -4.41 -20.49 9.98
CA THR A 318 -5.26 -20.04 11.08
C THR A 318 -4.61 -20.33 12.42
N ALA A 319 -4.18 -19.30 13.14
CA ALA A 319 -3.56 -19.42 14.46
C ALA A 319 -3.66 -18.11 15.25
N ASN A 320 -3.68 -18.23 16.57
CA ASN A 320 -3.41 -17.11 17.47
C ASN A 320 -1.89 -17.00 17.65
N ILE A 321 -1.33 -15.83 17.30
CA ILE A 321 0.11 -15.60 17.28
C ILE A 321 0.74 -15.62 18.69
N GLU A 322 -0.05 -15.36 19.74
CA GLU A 322 0.40 -15.39 21.13
C GLU A 322 0.49 -16.82 21.69
N GLU A 323 -0.30 -17.76 21.17
CA GLU A 323 -0.29 -19.15 21.62
C GLU A 323 0.81 -19.97 20.94
N SER A 324 0.97 -19.81 19.63
CA SER A 324 2.04 -20.48 18.88
C SER A 324 2.28 -19.79 17.53
N ILE A 325 3.56 -19.60 17.20
CA ILE A 325 3.96 -19.27 15.84
C ILE A 325 3.93 -20.56 15.02
N PRO A 326 3.14 -20.63 13.93
CA PRO A 326 3.11 -21.81 13.09
C PRO A 326 4.49 -22.12 12.49
N ASP A 327 4.78 -23.41 12.28
CA ASP A 327 6.09 -23.87 11.83
C ASP A 327 6.48 -23.29 10.47
N TYR A 328 7.44 -22.37 10.48
CA TYR A 328 8.03 -21.74 9.30
C TYR A 328 9.55 -21.93 9.40
N PRO A 329 10.26 -22.09 8.26
CA PRO A 329 11.71 -22.19 8.29
C PRO A 329 12.33 -20.91 8.90
N ALA A 330 13.43 -21.08 9.63
CA ALA A 330 14.22 -19.94 10.07
C ALA A 330 14.79 -19.19 8.86
N ASN A 331 14.99 -17.87 8.97
CA ASN A 331 15.54 -17.02 7.91
C ASN A 331 14.79 -17.14 6.56
N TYR A 332 13.46 -17.22 6.59
CA TYR A 332 12.65 -17.49 5.40
C TYR A 332 12.08 -16.23 4.76
N PHE A 333 11.61 -15.28 5.56
CA PHE A 333 10.88 -14.11 5.07
C PHE A 333 11.80 -12.92 4.77
N ASP A 334 11.51 -12.22 3.67
CA ASP A 334 12.10 -10.91 3.38
C ASP A 334 11.38 -9.82 4.19
N TYR A 335 10.07 -9.96 4.37
CA TYR A 335 9.24 -9.03 5.13
C TYR A 335 8.29 -9.74 6.08
N ILE A 336 8.17 -9.20 7.29
CA ILE A 336 7.08 -9.50 8.22
C ILE A 336 6.30 -8.21 8.49
N ILE A 337 4.99 -8.25 8.28
CA ILE A 337 4.08 -7.10 8.39
C ILE A 337 3.16 -7.29 9.60
N LEU A 338 3.01 -6.24 10.42
CA LEU A 338 2.02 -6.14 11.50
C LEU A 338 1.27 -4.82 11.38
N ALA A 339 0.14 -4.82 10.67
CA ALA A 339 -0.64 -3.63 10.39
C ALA A 339 -1.80 -3.50 11.38
N ASP A 340 -1.67 -2.60 12.36
CA ASP A 340 -2.68 -2.37 13.41
C ASP A 340 -3.03 -3.67 14.17
N THR A 341 -1.98 -4.41 14.56
CA THR A 341 -2.08 -5.73 15.21
C THR A 341 -1.56 -5.70 16.64
N LEU A 342 -0.44 -5.02 16.89
CA LEU A 342 0.31 -5.11 18.14
C LEU A 342 -0.46 -4.55 19.35
N GLU A 343 -1.29 -3.55 19.12
CA GLU A 343 -2.15 -2.93 20.13
C GLU A 343 -3.29 -3.84 20.61
N HIS A 344 -3.58 -4.91 19.87
CA HIS A 344 -4.62 -5.88 20.21
C HIS A 344 -4.08 -7.13 20.93
N LEU A 345 -2.75 -7.26 21.07
CA LEU A 345 -2.11 -8.41 21.71
C LEU A 345 -1.96 -8.24 23.23
N GLN A 346 -1.95 -9.33 23.96
CA GLN A 346 -1.64 -9.35 25.40
C GLN A 346 -0.15 -9.10 25.64
N ASP A 347 0.74 -9.80 24.95
CA ASP A 347 2.19 -9.64 25.02
C ASP A 347 2.82 -9.40 23.62
N PRO A 348 2.67 -8.18 23.07
CA PRO A 348 3.29 -7.83 21.79
C PRO A 348 4.83 -7.89 21.83
N TRP A 349 5.46 -7.74 22.99
CA TRP A 349 6.93 -7.77 23.11
C TRP A 349 7.49 -9.17 22.84
N GLU A 350 6.86 -10.20 23.40
CA GLU A 350 7.24 -11.59 23.14
C GLU A 350 7.02 -11.96 21.66
N VAL A 351 5.88 -11.55 21.08
CA VAL A 351 5.59 -11.79 19.66
C VAL A 351 6.64 -11.16 18.75
N VAL A 352 6.95 -9.87 18.93
CA VAL A 352 7.97 -9.18 18.11
C VAL A 352 9.33 -9.86 18.24
N LYS A 353 9.72 -10.28 19.46
CA LYS A 353 10.97 -11.01 19.69
C LYS A 353 11.01 -12.34 18.94
N ASN A 354 9.92 -13.13 19.00
CA ASN A 354 9.87 -14.45 18.39
C ASN A 354 9.82 -14.40 16.85
N LEU A 355 9.29 -13.32 16.26
CA LEU A 355 9.26 -13.13 14.81
C LEU A 355 10.64 -12.85 14.19
N SER A 356 11.60 -12.35 14.98
CA SER A 356 12.94 -12.02 14.48
C SER A 356 13.66 -13.21 13.83
N GLY A 357 13.50 -14.43 14.37
CA GLY A 357 14.14 -15.65 13.86
C GLY A 357 13.59 -16.13 12.51
N LEU A 358 12.42 -15.65 12.10
CA LEU A 358 11.82 -15.99 10.81
C LEU A 358 12.31 -15.10 9.66
N LEU A 359 12.83 -13.91 9.98
CA LEU A 359 13.38 -13.00 8.98
C LEU A 359 14.73 -13.47 8.49
N LYS A 360 14.96 -13.39 7.18
CA LYS A 360 16.30 -13.45 6.60
C LYS A 360 17.22 -12.42 7.28
N PRO A 361 18.56 -12.58 7.21
CA PRO A 361 19.46 -11.60 7.78
C PRO A 361 19.25 -10.18 7.25
N ARG A 362 18.95 -10.02 5.95
CA ARG A 362 18.58 -8.75 5.31
C ARG A 362 17.08 -8.43 5.36
N GLY A 363 16.29 -9.27 6.03
CA GLY A 363 14.85 -9.12 6.12
C GLY A 363 14.45 -8.00 7.07
N LYS A 364 13.24 -7.47 6.86
CA LYS A 364 12.70 -6.32 7.59
C LYS A 364 11.36 -6.65 8.24
N ILE A 365 11.14 -6.10 9.43
CA ILE A 365 9.82 -6.02 10.03
C ILE A 365 9.23 -4.65 9.74
N VAL A 366 7.96 -4.63 9.33
CA VAL A 366 7.19 -3.42 9.08
C VAL A 366 5.95 -3.45 9.95
N ALA A 367 5.70 -2.41 10.73
CA ALA A 367 4.53 -2.35 11.59
C ALA A 367 3.81 -1.00 11.49
N SER A 368 2.50 -1.00 11.75
CA SER A 368 1.73 0.22 11.97
C SER A 368 1.15 0.19 13.37
N ILE A 369 1.41 1.25 14.15
CA ILE A 369 1.08 1.30 15.56
C ILE A 369 0.44 2.65 15.88
N PRO A 370 -0.79 2.69 16.42
CA PRO A 370 -1.45 3.91 16.87
C PRO A 370 -0.63 4.64 17.94
N ASN A 371 -0.63 5.97 17.88
CA ASN A 371 0.10 6.81 18.85
C ASN A 371 -0.87 7.37 19.91
N PHE A 372 -0.70 6.94 21.16
CA PHE A 372 -1.50 7.41 22.28
C PHE A 372 -1.32 8.91 22.58
N MET A 373 -0.18 9.48 22.19
CA MET A 373 0.13 10.90 22.41
C MET A 373 -0.58 11.85 21.44
N HIS A 374 -1.34 11.34 20.46
CA HIS A 374 -2.05 12.20 19.52
C HIS A 374 -3.03 13.16 20.24
N TYR A 375 -3.04 14.43 19.82
CA TYR A 375 -3.76 15.51 20.51
C TYR A 375 -5.25 15.22 20.72
N CYS A 376 -5.91 14.52 19.79
CA CYS A 376 -7.31 14.14 19.92
C CYS A 376 -7.54 13.26 21.16
N ILE A 377 -6.64 12.32 21.45
CA ILE A 377 -6.75 11.43 22.61
C ILE A 377 -6.46 12.21 23.89
N LEU A 378 -5.35 12.96 23.90
CA LEU A 378 -4.94 13.75 25.08
C LEU A 378 -6.01 14.75 25.50
N ARG A 379 -6.69 15.36 24.53
CA ARG A 379 -7.82 16.24 24.77
C ARG A 379 -8.96 15.54 25.50
N GLU A 380 -9.35 14.33 25.08
CA GLU A 380 -10.40 13.58 25.77
C GLU A 380 -9.97 13.23 27.20
N VAL A 381 -8.72 12.79 27.39
CA VAL A 381 -8.17 12.48 28.72
C VAL A 381 -8.20 13.71 29.63
N LEU A 382 -7.70 14.86 29.15
CA LEU A 382 -7.64 16.10 29.94
C LEU A 382 -9.02 16.65 30.29
N TYR A 383 -10.01 16.49 29.41
CA TYR A 383 -11.39 16.88 29.70
C TYR A 383 -12.18 15.81 30.48
N GLY A 384 -11.56 14.69 30.85
CA GLY A 384 -12.25 13.59 31.55
C GLY A 384 -13.35 12.93 30.71
N ARG A 385 -13.20 12.94 29.38
CA ARG A 385 -14.11 12.32 28.42
C ARG A 385 -13.63 10.91 28.05
N GLY A 386 -14.55 10.10 27.52
CA GLY A 386 -14.22 8.75 27.05
C GLY A 386 -13.31 8.77 25.82
N ILE A 387 -12.20 8.05 25.89
CA ILE A 387 -11.21 7.93 24.79
C ILE A 387 -11.62 6.92 23.70
N TYR A 388 -12.47 5.96 24.05
CA TYR A 388 -12.93 4.92 23.11
C TYR A 388 -14.03 5.47 22.21
N LYS A 389 -13.70 5.75 20.95
CA LYS A 389 -14.62 6.25 19.93
C LYS A 389 -14.49 5.42 18.66
N GLU A 390 -15.61 5.07 18.04
CA GLU A 390 -15.65 4.34 16.77
C GLU A 390 -16.35 5.19 15.71
N PRO A 391 -15.69 5.57 14.61
CA PRO A 391 -14.25 5.39 14.31
C PRO A 391 -13.35 6.34 15.14
N GLY A 392 -12.13 5.90 15.47
CA GLY A 392 -11.16 6.68 16.25
C GLY A 392 -9.80 6.00 16.35
N VAL A 393 -8.79 6.70 16.89
CA VAL A 393 -7.41 6.17 17.08
C VAL A 393 -7.35 5.04 18.11
N VAL A 394 -8.29 5.06 19.07
CA VAL A 394 -8.42 4.04 20.12
C VAL A 394 -9.81 3.44 20.05
N ASP A 395 -9.86 2.13 19.81
CA ASP A 395 -11.09 1.33 19.84
C ASP A 395 -11.13 0.38 21.05
N ARG A 396 -12.30 -0.25 21.27
CA ARG A 396 -12.53 -1.10 22.46
C ARG A 396 -11.79 -2.43 22.46
N SER A 397 -11.27 -2.85 21.31
CA SER A 397 -10.51 -4.09 21.15
C SER A 397 -9.01 -3.90 21.41
N GLN A 398 -8.51 -2.68 21.57
CA GLN A 398 -7.11 -2.42 21.93
C GLN A 398 -6.85 -2.77 23.40
N LEU A 399 -5.79 -3.54 23.64
CA LEU A 399 -5.30 -3.94 24.96
C LEU A 399 -4.08 -3.12 25.41
N ARG A 400 -3.42 -2.43 24.47
CA ARG A 400 -2.18 -1.67 24.71
C ARG A 400 -2.28 -0.28 24.08
N LEU A 401 -1.66 0.68 24.74
CA LEU A 401 -1.55 2.06 24.30
C LEU A 401 -0.06 2.41 24.24
N PHE A 402 0.42 2.85 23.08
CA PHE A 402 1.85 3.06 22.86
C PHE A 402 2.18 4.54 22.66
N THR A 403 3.25 5.00 23.31
CA THR A 403 3.96 6.22 22.93
C THR A 403 5.07 5.89 21.94
N GLN A 404 5.65 6.90 21.29
CA GLN A 404 6.82 6.72 20.43
C GLN A 404 7.98 6.02 21.17
N LYS A 405 8.14 6.29 22.47
CA LYS A 405 9.21 5.68 23.29
C LYS A 405 8.97 4.20 23.52
N ASP A 406 7.72 3.80 23.77
CA ASP A 406 7.36 2.39 23.98
C ASP A 406 7.60 1.58 22.70
N ILE A 407 7.21 2.14 21.55
CA ILE A 407 7.48 1.54 20.23
C ILE A 407 8.98 1.33 20.04
N LYS A 408 9.79 2.37 20.24
CA LYS A 408 11.25 2.26 20.09
C LYS A 408 11.86 1.19 21.01
N ALA A 409 11.43 1.18 22.27
CA ALA A 409 11.90 0.20 23.24
C ALA A 409 11.51 -1.23 22.86
N MET A 410 10.29 -1.46 22.36
CA MET A 410 9.81 -2.79 21.96
C MET A 410 10.69 -3.43 20.89
N PHE A 411 10.94 -2.72 19.79
CA PHE A 411 11.76 -3.26 18.69
C PHE A 411 13.25 -3.36 19.08
N THR A 412 13.79 -2.37 19.78
CA THR A 412 15.20 -2.39 20.20
C THR A 412 15.48 -3.52 21.19
N ASN A 413 14.59 -3.75 22.16
CA ASN A 413 14.73 -4.83 23.15
C ASN A 413 14.54 -6.21 22.52
N ALA A 414 13.80 -6.31 21.42
CA ALA A 414 13.68 -7.51 20.61
C ALA A 414 14.91 -7.75 19.69
N GLY A 415 15.88 -6.83 19.68
CA GLY A 415 17.14 -6.97 18.93
C GLY A 415 17.08 -6.45 17.51
N PHE A 416 15.99 -5.79 17.09
CA PHE A 416 15.91 -5.17 15.76
C PHE A 416 16.85 -3.96 15.65
N LEU A 417 17.34 -3.73 14.44
CA LEU A 417 18.36 -2.74 14.13
C LEU A 417 17.83 -1.70 13.14
N ASN A 418 18.53 -0.56 13.04
CA ASN A 418 18.19 0.53 12.11
C ASN A 418 16.71 0.95 12.14
N LEU A 419 16.14 1.03 13.34
CA LEU A 419 14.73 1.34 13.54
C LEU A 419 14.39 2.74 12.99
N ARG A 420 13.49 2.78 12.01
CA ARG A 420 12.93 4.02 11.43
C ARG A 420 11.46 4.12 11.78
N LEU A 421 11.04 5.33 12.19
CA LEU A 421 9.65 5.65 12.47
C LEU A 421 9.21 6.76 11.53
N TYR A 422 8.13 6.53 10.80
CA TYR A 422 7.45 7.50 9.96
C TYR A 422 6.13 7.88 10.63
N GLY A 423 5.96 9.14 10.99
CA GLY A 423 4.70 9.64 11.56
C GLY A 423 3.69 9.97 10.48
N GLU A 424 2.47 9.43 10.60
CA GLU A 424 1.34 9.87 9.78
C GLU A 424 0.66 11.08 10.46
N THR A 425 0.74 12.23 9.82
CA THR A 425 0.11 13.48 10.27
C THR A 425 -1.08 13.83 9.37
N GLY A 426 -2.13 14.38 9.97
CA GLY A 426 -3.31 14.87 9.26
C GLY A 426 -3.33 16.40 9.18
N SER A 427 -4.31 16.95 8.47
CA SER A 427 -4.58 18.38 8.55
C SER A 427 -5.14 18.74 9.94
N ILE A 428 -4.59 19.79 10.54
CA ILE A 428 -4.96 20.27 11.87
C ILE A 428 -5.64 21.64 11.68
N ASN A 429 -6.83 21.81 12.24
CA ASN A 429 -7.53 23.10 12.20
C ASN A 429 -6.95 24.07 13.24
N ASP A 430 -7.25 25.36 13.11
CA ASP A 430 -6.70 26.40 13.99
C ASP A 430 -6.95 26.16 15.49
N LEU A 431 -8.10 25.60 15.86
CA LEU A 431 -8.45 25.31 17.26
C LEU A 431 -7.61 24.15 17.80
N ASP A 432 -7.44 23.10 17.01
CA ASP A 432 -6.60 21.96 17.36
C ASP A 432 -5.12 22.37 17.41
N GLN A 433 -4.68 23.26 16.53
CA GLN A 433 -3.32 23.79 16.52
C GLN A 433 -3.03 24.58 17.80
N GLN A 434 -3.96 25.45 18.22
CA GLN A 434 -3.85 26.17 19.49
C GLN A 434 -3.75 25.21 20.69
N PHE A 435 -4.53 24.13 20.67
CA PHE A 435 -4.47 23.11 21.72
C PHE A 435 -3.11 22.40 21.75
N VAL A 436 -2.57 22.02 20.59
CA VAL A 436 -1.22 21.43 20.48
C VAL A 436 -0.15 22.42 20.98
N ASP A 437 -0.28 23.70 20.66
CA ASP A 437 0.68 24.74 21.09
C ASP A 437 0.71 24.87 22.62
N GLU A 438 -0.43 24.78 23.30
CA GLU A 438 -0.48 24.76 24.76
C GLU A 438 0.16 23.50 25.37
N LEU A 439 -0.03 22.32 24.75
CA LEU A 439 0.68 21.09 25.15
C LEU A 439 2.19 21.25 25.00
N VAL A 440 2.63 21.85 23.90
CA VAL A 440 4.05 22.11 23.62
C VAL A 440 4.66 23.10 24.62
N LYS A 441 3.92 24.15 25.02
CA LYS A 441 4.38 25.08 26.08
C LYS A 441 4.59 24.37 27.41
N LEU A 442 3.74 23.39 27.72
CA LEU A 442 3.81 22.62 28.97
C LEU A 442 4.96 21.62 28.98
N ALA A 443 5.13 20.85 27.91
CA ALA A 443 5.99 19.67 27.89
C ALA A 443 7.29 19.84 27.07
N GLY A 444 7.38 20.91 26.27
CA GLY A 444 8.54 21.27 25.46
C GLY A 444 8.34 21.06 23.95
N PRO A 445 9.12 21.78 23.11
CA PRO A 445 8.96 21.78 21.64
C PRO A 445 9.26 20.43 20.97
N SER A 446 10.08 19.58 21.60
CA SER A 446 10.45 18.28 21.04
C SER A 446 9.29 17.28 20.93
N LEU A 447 8.16 17.52 21.62
CA LEU A 447 7.00 16.63 21.62
C LEU A 447 5.94 17.00 20.59
N ARG A 448 6.10 18.15 19.89
CA ARG A 448 5.11 18.60 18.89
C ARG A 448 4.78 17.51 17.88
N GLU A 449 5.81 16.90 17.29
CA GLU A 449 5.66 15.84 16.30
C GLU A 449 4.82 14.67 16.86
N GLN A 450 5.04 14.28 18.13
CA GLN A 450 4.25 13.22 18.75
C GLN A 450 2.80 13.63 19.00
N TYR A 451 2.50 14.90 19.25
CA TYR A 451 1.12 15.35 19.41
C TYR A 451 0.35 15.40 18.09
N GLU A 452 1.04 15.71 17.00
CA GLU A 452 0.47 15.86 15.65
C GLU A 452 0.42 14.52 14.88
N THR A 453 1.20 13.52 15.30
CA THR A 453 1.24 12.18 14.68
C THR A 453 0.11 11.28 15.19
N GLN A 454 -0.72 10.75 14.28
CA GLN A 454 -1.81 9.83 14.62
C GLN A 454 -1.33 8.40 14.88
N LYS A 455 -0.40 7.93 14.06
CA LYS A 455 0.20 6.58 14.16
C LYS A 455 1.60 6.60 13.59
N TYR A 456 2.40 5.62 14.00
CA TYR A 456 3.76 5.41 13.48
C TYR A 456 3.79 4.20 12.58
N LEU A 457 4.38 4.36 11.39
CA LEU A 457 4.87 3.25 10.60
C LEU A 457 6.32 2.97 11.03
N VAL A 458 6.60 1.72 11.34
CA VAL A 458 7.89 1.24 11.80
C VAL A 458 8.52 0.41 10.69
N GLU A 459 9.78 0.67 10.39
CA GLU A 459 10.64 -0.20 9.58
C GLU A 459 11.88 -0.55 10.43
N ALA A 460 12.21 -1.83 10.56
CA ALA A 460 13.41 -2.26 11.26
C ALA A 460 14.03 -3.52 10.66
N ASN A 461 15.35 -3.62 10.75
CA ASN A 461 16.13 -4.74 10.21
C ASN A 461 16.22 -5.89 11.20
N SER A 462 16.27 -7.12 10.66
CA SER A 462 16.47 -8.34 11.43
C SER A 462 17.65 -8.25 12.39
N SER A 463 17.50 -8.85 13.57
CA SER A 463 18.57 -9.01 14.57
C SER A 463 19.73 -9.87 14.06
N ASN A 464 19.48 -10.72 13.05
CA ASN A 464 20.50 -11.55 12.41
C ASN A 464 21.43 -10.76 11.47
N PHE A 465 21.14 -9.48 11.20
CA PHE A 465 21.89 -8.68 10.26
C PHE A 465 23.35 -8.41 10.72
N ASP A 466 23.58 -8.17 12.02
CA ASP A 466 24.92 -7.93 12.57
C ASP A 466 25.84 -9.14 12.35
N ASN A 467 25.34 -10.35 12.65
CA ASN A 467 26.09 -11.58 12.43
C ASN A 467 26.38 -11.79 10.94
N TYR A 468 25.40 -11.52 10.07
CA TYR A 468 25.57 -11.63 8.63
C TYR A 468 26.64 -10.69 8.07
N ILE A 469 26.67 -9.42 8.51
CA ILE A 469 27.72 -8.50 8.10
C ILE A 469 29.06 -8.88 8.73
N THR A 470 29.07 -9.33 9.99
CA THR A 470 30.29 -9.81 10.65
C THR A 470 30.91 -10.98 9.87
N ASP A 471 30.11 -11.98 9.50
CA ASP A 471 30.58 -13.13 8.70
C ASP A 471 31.14 -12.69 7.34
N ILE A 472 30.51 -11.71 6.68
CA ILE A 472 31.02 -11.13 5.43
C ILE A 472 32.35 -10.43 5.65
N VAL A 473 32.41 -9.56 6.66
CA VAL A 473 33.60 -8.77 6.98
C VAL A 473 34.76 -9.67 7.40
N GLU A 474 34.50 -10.74 8.15
CA GLU A 474 35.50 -11.75 8.50
C GLU A 474 36.02 -12.50 7.26
N ARG A 475 35.14 -12.93 6.34
CA ARG A 475 35.57 -13.57 5.09
C ARG A 475 36.40 -12.63 4.21
N LEU A 476 35.95 -11.38 4.06
CA LEU A 476 36.70 -10.37 3.30
C LEU A 476 38.04 -10.06 3.97
N SER A 477 38.13 -10.08 5.31
CA SER A 477 39.42 -9.90 6.01
C SER A 477 40.45 -10.99 5.68
N LEU A 478 40.00 -12.16 5.22
CA LEU A 478 40.83 -13.27 4.75
C LEU A 478 41.09 -13.21 3.23
N ASP A 479 40.08 -12.80 2.45
CA ASP A 479 40.14 -12.66 0.99
C ASP A 479 39.42 -11.39 0.51
N MET A 480 40.20 -10.33 0.30
CA MET A 480 39.70 -9.02 -0.11
C MET A 480 39.24 -8.95 -1.58
N GLU A 481 39.46 -10.00 -2.37
CA GLU A 481 39.07 -10.05 -3.79
C GLU A 481 37.74 -10.79 -4.02
N ASN A 482 37.08 -11.23 -2.94
CA ASN A 482 35.79 -11.91 -3.03
C ASN A 482 34.67 -10.95 -3.51
N GLU A 483 34.45 -10.94 -4.83
CA GLU A 483 33.44 -10.10 -5.49
C GLU A 483 32.02 -10.34 -4.95
N GLU A 484 31.66 -11.58 -4.59
CA GLU A 484 30.32 -11.91 -4.10
C GLU A 484 30.04 -11.22 -2.77
N ASP A 485 30.99 -11.26 -1.85
CA ASP A 485 30.86 -10.64 -0.53
C ASP A 485 30.97 -9.10 -0.58
N LEU A 486 31.78 -8.56 -1.50
CA LEU A 486 31.82 -7.13 -1.79
C LEU A 486 30.48 -6.62 -2.35
N LEU A 487 29.86 -7.35 -3.28
CA LEU A 487 28.52 -7.04 -3.79
C LEU A 487 27.45 -7.10 -2.69
N LYS A 488 27.52 -8.09 -1.78
CA LYS A 488 26.61 -8.15 -0.62
C LYS A 488 26.74 -6.95 0.31
N LEU A 489 27.96 -6.46 0.56
CA LEU A 489 28.17 -5.21 1.31
C LEU A 489 27.61 -4.01 0.57
N LEU A 490 27.88 -3.92 -0.75
CA LEU A 490 27.38 -2.85 -1.61
C LEU A 490 25.86 -2.76 -1.55
N ASP A 491 25.17 -3.87 -1.80
CA ASP A 491 23.71 -3.92 -1.75
C ASP A 491 23.18 -3.57 -0.35
N SER A 492 23.88 -4.00 0.71
CA SER A 492 23.47 -3.70 2.09
C SER A 492 23.56 -2.20 2.40
N VAL A 493 24.51 -1.48 1.81
CA VAL A 493 24.58 -0.02 1.92
C VAL A 493 23.49 0.63 1.05
N CYS A 494 23.32 0.17 -0.20
CA CYS A 494 22.32 0.70 -1.14
C CYS A 494 20.89 0.56 -0.62
N ASP A 495 20.57 -0.55 0.04
CA ASP A 495 19.27 -0.79 0.69
C ASP A 495 19.08 0.01 1.99
N GLY A 496 20.12 0.72 2.45
CA GLY A 496 20.15 1.46 3.69
C GLY A 496 20.22 0.58 4.95
N ASN A 497 20.61 -0.70 4.81
CA ASN A 497 20.75 -1.64 5.91
C ASN A 497 22.10 -1.49 6.64
N LEU A 498 23.14 -1.02 5.97
CA LEU A 498 24.47 -0.86 6.54
C LEU A 498 24.89 0.62 6.54
N THR A 499 25.11 1.20 7.72
CA THR A 499 25.64 2.56 7.89
C THR A 499 27.15 2.54 8.09
N ASN A 500 27.81 3.69 7.92
CA ASN A 500 29.26 3.79 8.18
C ASN A 500 29.63 3.50 9.64
N GLU A 501 28.89 4.06 10.61
CA GLU A 501 29.11 3.81 12.04
C GLU A 501 29.00 2.31 12.37
N HIS A 502 28.01 1.66 11.76
CA HIS A 502 27.78 0.24 11.95
C HIS A 502 28.92 -0.60 11.37
N LEU A 503 29.32 -0.32 10.13
CA LEU A 503 30.45 -1.03 9.51
C LEU A 503 31.75 -0.83 10.30
N ILE A 504 32.04 0.40 10.74
CA ILE A 504 33.22 0.72 11.56
C ILE A 504 33.20 -0.07 12.88
N ARG A 505 32.05 -0.19 13.53
CA ARG A 505 31.90 -1.00 14.75
C ARG A 505 32.30 -2.46 14.53
N ILE A 506 31.91 -3.05 13.40
CA ILE A 506 32.23 -4.44 13.04
C ILE A 506 33.73 -4.57 12.67
N ILE A 507 34.27 -3.63 11.90
CA ILE A 507 35.71 -3.61 11.60
C ILE A 507 36.52 -3.52 12.89
N ASN A 508 36.05 -2.75 13.87
CA ASN A 508 36.74 -2.58 15.14
C ASN A 508 36.80 -3.87 15.98
N SER A 509 35.87 -4.83 15.79
CA SER A 509 35.93 -6.14 16.44
C SER A 509 36.89 -7.14 15.78
N LEU A 510 37.45 -6.83 14.60
CA LEU A 510 38.42 -7.69 13.94
C LEU A 510 39.75 -7.77 14.71
N SER A 511 40.37 -8.94 14.67
CA SER A 511 41.61 -9.23 15.42
C SER A 511 42.89 -8.67 14.77
N CYS A 512 42.90 -8.40 13.46
CA CYS A 512 44.05 -7.85 12.73
C CYS A 512 43.64 -7.07 11.46
N ASN A 513 44.60 -6.37 10.83
CA ASN A 513 44.50 -5.71 9.51
C ASN A 513 43.40 -4.64 9.34
N ARG A 514 42.93 -4.02 10.43
CA ARG A 514 41.83 -3.03 10.42
C ARG A 514 42.07 -1.81 9.53
N ILE A 515 43.31 -1.28 9.51
CA ILE A 515 43.68 -0.10 8.71
C ILE A 515 43.63 -0.42 7.21
N GLU A 516 44.27 -1.52 6.80
CA GLU A 516 44.29 -1.98 5.41
C GLU A 516 42.87 -2.27 4.91
N TYR A 517 42.07 -2.93 5.74
CA TYR A 517 40.69 -3.27 5.44
C TYR A 517 39.81 -2.02 5.23
N ALA A 518 39.90 -1.04 6.13
CA ALA A 518 39.17 0.21 6.03
C ALA A 518 39.54 0.99 4.74
N ASN A 519 40.83 1.02 4.38
CA ASN A 519 41.29 1.64 3.13
C ASN A 519 40.74 0.95 1.88
N LYS A 520 40.80 -0.38 1.82
CA LYS A 520 40.30 -1.13 0.67
C LYS A 520 38.79 -0.97 0.49
N LEU A 521 38.01 -1.03 1.58
CA LEU A 521 36.57 -0.78 1.51
C LEU A 521 36.25 0.68 1.13
N ALA A 522 37.02 1.65 1.62
CA ALA A 522 36.90 3.05 1.22
C ALA A 522 37.06 3.22 -0.29
N ILE A 523 38.09 2.58 -0.89
CA ILE A 523 38.31 2.59 -2.35
C ILE A 523 37.15 1.89 -3.08
N PHE A 524 36.72 0.71 -2.61
CA PHE A 524 35.61 -0.02 -3.21
C PHE A 524 34.31 0.81 -3.23
N PHE A 525 33.95 1.45 -2.11
CA PHE A 525 32.76 2.29 -2.05
C PHE A 525 32.91 3.56 -2.89
N TYR A 526 34.10 4.15 -2.97
CA TYR A 526 34.38 5.27 -3.86
C TYR A 526 34.13 4.91 -5.33
N ASN A 527 34.65 3.77 -5.78
CA ASN A 527 34.46 3.29 -7.16
C ASN A 527 33.00 2.98 -7.51
N ASN A 528 32.16 2.71 -6.50
CA ASN A 528 30.72 2.49 -6.65
C ASN A 528 29.86 3.73 -6.32
N GLY A 529 30.46 4.90 -6.13
CA GLY A 529 29.74 6.16 -5.91
C GLY A 529 29.12 6.34 -4.51
N LEU A 530 29.47 5.50 -3.54
CA LEU A 530 28.97 5.57 -2.15
C LEU A 530 29.85 6.45 -1.26
N PHE A 531 29.98 7.73 -1.62
CA PHE A 531 30.89 8.68 -0.98
C PHE A 531 30.67 8.87 0.53
N ASN A 532 29.43 8.71 1.01
CA ASN A 532 29.05 8.80 2.42
C ASN A 532 29.69 7.72 3.31
N MET A 533 30.15 6.62 2.72
CA MET A 533 30.87 5.55 3.43
C MET A 533 32.36 5.82 3.51
N VAL A 534 32.92 6.64 2.61
CA VAL A 534 34.35 6.67 2.33
C VAL A 534 35.13 7.48 3.37
N ILE A 535 34.77 8.75 3.58
CA ILE A 535 35.47 9.63 4.53
C ILE A 535 35.47 9.04 5.95
N PRO A 536 34.33 8.55 6.50
CA PRO A 536 34.33 7.96 7.84
C PRO A 536 35.27 6.75 7.99
N LEU A 537 35.39 5.89 6.97
CA LEU A 537 36.29 4.74 7.00
C LEU A 537 37.77 5.18 7.01
N LEU A 538 38.13 6.18 6.20
CA LEU A 538 39.50 6.71 6.17
C LEU A 538 39.85 7.47 7.46
N GLN A 539 38.91 8.23 8.02
CA GLN A 539 39.08 8.87 9.32
C GLN A 539 39.27 7.84 10.44
N TYR A 540 38.51 6.74 10.41
CA TYR A 540 38.71 5.63 11.33
C TYR A 540 40.12 5.01 11.20
N ALA A 541 40.62 4.82 9.97
CA ALA A 541 41.97 4.30 9.74
C ALA A 541 43.05 5.24 10.31
N ILE A 542 42.94 6.55 10.08
CA ILE A 542 43.86 7.58 10.61
C ILE A 542 43.79 7.67 12.14
N GLN A 543 42.61 7.44 12.75
CA GLN A 543 42.47 7.39 14.21
C GLN A 543 43.23 6.20 14.83
N LEU A 544 43.37 5.09 14.10
CA LEU A 544 44.15 3.94 14.55
C LEU A 544 45.66 4.14 14.38
N ASP A 545 46.08 4.75 13.27
CA ASP A 545 47.46 5.19 13.03
C ASP A 545 47.48 6.50 12.24
N SER A 546 47.88 7.58 12.91
CA SER A 546 47.91 8.91 12.31
C SER A 546 48.99 9.08 11.24
N ASN A 547 49.93 8.13 11.12
CA ASN A 547 51.02 8.17 10.13
C ASN A 547 50.81 7.19 8.97
N ASP A 548 49.67 6.51 8.88
CA ASP A 548 49.41 5.59 7.76
C ASP A 548 49.32 6.37 6.44
N GLU A 549 50.36 6.24 5.62
CA GLU A 549 50.53 7.03 4.38
C GLU A 549 49.41 6.76 3.37
N ASN A 550 48.90 5.52 3.30
CA ASN A 550 47.80 5.15 2.41
C ASN A 550 46.49 5.86 2.80
N SER A 551 46.15 5.88 4.09
CA SER A 551 44.96 6.56 4.60
C SER A 551 45.02 8.06 4.38
N LEU A 552 46.18 8.67 4.65
CA LEU A 552 46.43 10.10 4.43
C LEU A 552 46.33 10.46 2.94
N TYR A 553 46.90 9.64 2.05
CA TYR A 553 46.81 9.82 0.62
C TYR A 553 45.37 9.70 0.11
N ASN A 554 44.69 8.61 0.45
CA ASN A 554 43.31 8.35 0.02
C ASN A 554 42.36 9.46 0.49
N LEU A 555 42.51 9.94 1.73
CA LEU A 555 41.67 11.02 2.25
C LEU A 555 41.98 12.35 1.56
N GLY A 556 43.27 12.67 1.39
CA GLY A 556 43.71 13.87 0.66
C GLY A 556 43.18 13.89 -0.79
N TYR A 557 43.27 12.76 -1.49
CA TYR A 557 42.75 12.62 -2.86
C TYR A 557 41.23 12.83 -2.93
N ILE A 558 40.47 12.25 -2.01
CA ILE A 558 39.01 12.37 -2.01
C ILE A 558 38.56 13.79 -1.69
N LEU A 559 39.20 14.44 -0.72
CA LEU A 559 38.94 15.84 -0.39
C LEU A 559 39.26 16.75 -1.57
N PHE A 560 40.34 16.49 -2.30
CA PHE A 560 40.63 17.20 -3.55
C PHE A 560 39.49 17.03 -4.58
N LYS A 561 39.00 15.81 -4.78
CA LYS A 561 37.86 15.56 -5.69
C LYS A 561 36.56 16.24 -5.22
N ALA A 562 36.42 16.51 -3.93
CA ALA A 562 35.32 17.29 -3.35
C ALA A 562 35.55 18.82 -3.39
N ASN A 563 36.67 19.29 -3.94
CA ASN A 563 37.13 20.69 -3.95
C ASN A 563 37.47 21.27 -2.56
N GLU A 564 37.75 20.43 -1.57
CA GLU A 564 38.19 20.83 -0.23
C GLU A 564 39.72 20.96 -0.18
N TYR A 565 40.25 21.92 -0.95
CA TYR A 565 41.69 22.02 -1.25
C TYR A 565 42.59 22.21 -0.02
N GLU A 566 42.21 23.08 0.93
CA GLU A 566 43.00 23.31 2.14
C GLU A 566 43.08 22.06 3.00
N LEU A 567 41.96 21.35 3.15
CA LEU A 567 41.90 20.13 3.95
C LEU A 567 42.63 18.97 3.25
N ALA A 568 42.55 18.89 1.92
CA ALA A 568 43.31 17.93 1.13
C ALA A 568 44.83 18.11 1.33
N LEU A 569 45.34 19.34 1.22
CA LEU A 569 46.75 19.65 1.49
C LEU A 569 47.14 19.33 2.94
N HIS A 570 46.28 19.64 3.90
CA HIS A 570 46.54 19.34 5.31
C HIS A 570 46.84 17.87 5.58
N TYR A 571 46.12 16.93 4.94
CA TYR A 571 46.39 15.50 5.07
C TYR A 571 47.58 15.03 4.24
N LEU A 572 47.74 15.52 3.01
CA LEU A 572 48.88 15.15 2.15
C LEU A 572 50.23 15.64 2.72
N ASP A 573 50.26 16.79 3.39
CA ASP A 573 51.46 17.31 4.04
C ASP A 573 51.98 16.39 5.15
N GLN A 574 51.09 15.63 5.81
CA GLN A 574 51.44 14.71 6.90
C GLN A 574 52.14 13.42 6.41
N ILE A 575 52.10 13.12 5.11
CA ILE A 575 52.79 11.96 4.54
C ILE A 575 54.31 12.16 4.62
N GLN A 576 55.03 11.22 5.23
CA GLN A 576 56.48 11.34 5.44
C GLN A 576 57.25 11.05 4.15
N ASN A 577 56.91 9.97 3.44
CA ASN A 577 57.53 9.60 2.19
C ASN A 577 56.63 9.99 1.01
N LYS A 578 56.83 11.19 0.48
CA LYS A 578 56.11 11.67 -0.71
C LYS A 578 56.82 11.18 -1.96
N ASP A 579 56.15 10.37 -2.76
CA ASP A 579 56.59 9.99 -4.10
C ASP A 579 56.25 11.08 -5.14
N GLU A 580 56.59 10.81 -6.40
CA GLU A 580 56.37 11.75 -7.51
C GLU A 580 54.87 12.03 -7.73
N ASP A 581 54.02 11.02 -7.56
CA ASP A 581 52.57 11.11 -7.73
C ASP A 581 51.92 11.98 -6.65
N ILE A 582 52.35 11.83 -5.38
CA ILE A 582 51.89 12.68 -4.27
C ILE A 582 52.33 14.13 -4.49
N CYS A 583 53.58 14.35 -4.89
CA CYS A 583 54.09 15.69 -5.19
C CYS A 583 53.29 16.35 -6.32
N GLN A 584 53.00 15.62 -7.40
CA GLN A 584 52.20 16.11 -8.51
C GLN A 584 50.78 16.47 -8.08
N LEU A 585 50.11 15.60 -7.31
CA LEU A 585 48.76 15.86 -6.79
C LEU A 585 48.72 17.12 -5.92
N MET A 586 49.71 17.32 -5.04
CA MET A 586 49.79 18.51 -4.20
C MET A 586 49.98 19.80 -5.02
N ASP A 587 50.78 19.74 -6.09
CA ASP A 587 50.96 20.88 -6.99
C ASP A 587 49.71 21.17 -7.82
N GLU A 588 48.99 20.14 -8.27
CA GLU A 588 47.67 20.28 -8.91
C GLU A 588 46.65 20.96 -7.98
N ILE A 589 46.61 20.56 -6.70
CA ILE A 589 45.73 21.18 -5.69
C ILE A 589 46.08 22.66 -5.48
N ARG A 590 47.37 22.97 -5.36
CA ARG A 590 47.85 24.36 -5.18
C ARG A 590 47.51 25.24 -6.39
N GLN A 591 47.63 24.70 -7.61
CA GLN A 591 47.24 25.42 -8.83
C GLN A 591 45.71 25.61 -8.94
N GLY A 592 44.91 24.61 -8.54
CA GLY A 592 43.45 24.69 -8.53
C GLY A 592 42.89 25.70 -7.51
N SER A 593 43.52 25.80 -6.33
CA SER A 593 43.14 26.78 -5.29
C SER A 593 43.40 28.24 -5.69
N GLY A 594 44.33 28.49 -6.61
CA GLY A 594 44.70 29.82 -7.11
C GLY A 594 43.74 30.43 -8.14
N GLY A 595 42.73 29.69 -8.62
CA GLY A 595 41.73 30.14 -9.59
C GLY A 595 40.43 30.70 -9.00
N LEU A 596 40.30 30.72 -7.67
CA LEU A 596 39.11 31.18 -6.92
C LEU A 596 39.37 32.42 -6.04
N ALA A 597 40.52 33.08 -6.22
CA ALA A 597 40.86 34.33 -5.53
C ALA A 597 40.35 35.58 -6.26
#